data_AF-A0A9Q0N395-F1
#
_entry.id   AF-A0A9Q0N395-F1
#
_cell.length_a   1.000
_cell.length_b   1.000
_cell.length_c   1.000
_cell.angle_alpha   90.00
_cell.angle_beta   90.00
_cell.angle_gamma   90.00
#
_symmetry.space_group_name_H-M   'P 1'
#
loop_
_entity.id
_entity.type
_entity.pdbx_description
1 polymer ?
#
loop_
_entity_poly.entity_id
_entity_poly.type
_entity_poly.pdbx_seq_one_letter_code
_entity_poly.pdbx_strand_id
1 'polypeptide(L)'
;MRLFFALMKNGRKPQSIHKVPFKAMLPMELRNHVSDHEFNDEHCAKEVAALREANREYLTTRRETKRIRNGGILTPGKDLHYKQLNNYLRLFPNPK
;
A
#
# COMPACT_ATOMS: atom_id res chain seq x y z
N MET A 1 -38.87 -7.92 -24.61
CA MET A 1 -38.59 -6.72 -23.78
C MET A 1 -37.09 -6.40 -23.75
N ARG A 2 -36.49 -5.97 -24.87
CA ARG A 2 -35.05 -5.60 -24.95
C ARG A 2 -34.80 -4.54 -26.05
N LEU A 3 -35.61 -3.48 -26.09
CA LEU A 3 -35.58 -2.50 -27.19
C LEU A 3 -35.49 -1.02 -26.75
N PHE A 4 -34.90 -0.72 -25.58
CA PHE A 4 -34.69 0.69 -25.17
C PHE A 4 -33.40 0.91 -24.37
N PHE A 5 -32.24 0.52 -24.90
CA PHE A 5 -30.93 0.90 -24.31
C PHE A 5 -29.93 1.48 -25.34
N ALA A 6 -30.39 1.88 -26.52
CA ALA A 6 -29.50 2.32 -27.61
C ALA A 6 -29.51 3.83 -27.90
N LEU A 7 -29.99 4.68 -26.98
CA LEU A 7 -30.11 6.14 -27.22
C LEU A 7 -29.70 7.03 -26.03
N MET A 8 -28.73 6.60 -25.21
CA MET A 8 -28.04 7.51 -24.29
C MET A 8 -26.56 7.56 -24.63
N LYS A 9 -26.21 8.45 -25.57
CA LYS A 9 -24.82 8.87 -25.86
C LYS A 9 -24.27 9.74 -24.72
N ASN A 10 -24.22 9.20 -23.50
CA ASN A 10 -23.72 9.90 -22.30
C ASN A 10 -22.22 9.66 -22.06
N GLY A 11 -21.48 9.24 -23.09
CA GLY A 11 -20.02 9.10 -23.03
C GLY A 11 -19.33 10.46 -23.10
N ARG A 12 -18.21 10.61 -22.37
CA ARG A 12 -17.32 11.76 -22.56
C ARG A 12 -16.77 11.73 -23.99
N LYS A 13 -16.82 12.87 -24.68
CA LYS A 13 -16.24 13.03 -26.02
C LYS A 13 -14.73 12.71 -25.97
N PRO A 14 -14.15 12.11 -27.02
CA PRO A 14 -12.71 11.87 -27.07
C PRO A 14 -11.95 13.19 -26.96
N GLN A 15 -10.81 13.14 -26.27
CA GLN A 15 -9.98 14.31 -26.07
C GLN A 15 -9.30 14.70 -27.39
N SER A 16 -9.74 15.79 -28.00
CA SER A 16 -9.15 16.31 -29.25
C SER A 16 -7.89 17.11 -28.96
N ILE A 17 -6.82 16.85 -29.73
CA ILE A 17 -5.51 17.52 -29.63
C ILE A 17 -5.66 19.05 -29.79
N HIS A 18 -6.56 19.49 -30.67
CA HIS A 18 -6.82 20.91 -30.92
C HIS A 18 -7.64 21.58 -29.81
N LYS A 19 -8.39 20.80 -29.01
CA LYS A 19 -9.24 21.33 -27.93
C LYS A 19 -8.44 21.60 -26.67
N VAL A 20 -7.41 20.79 -26.41
CA VAL A 20 -6.52 20.95 -25.25
C VAL A 20 -5.08 20.72 -25.69
N PRO A 21 -4.40 21.78 -26.17
CA PRO A 21 -3.00 21.67 -26.53
C PRO A 21 -2.19 21.33 -25.29
N PHE A 22 -1.28 20.37 -25.43
CA PHE A 22 -0.34 20.03 -24.39
C PHE A 22 0.52 21.26 -24.07
N LYS A 23 0.48 21.70 -22.82
CA LYS A 23 1.43 22.67 -22.27
C LYS A 23 2.38 21.89 -21.39
N ALA A 24 3.65 21.84 -21.78
CA ALA A 24 4.66 21.23 -20.93
C ALA A 24 4.73 22.03 -19.62
N MET A 25 4.57 21.34 -18.49
CA MET A 25 4.64 21.97 -17.16
C MET A 25 6.01 22.62 -16.92
N LEU A 26 7.05 22.07 -17.55
CA LEU A 26 8.39 22.63 -17.59
C LEU A 26 8.88 22.65 -19.04
N PRO A 27 9.57 23.71 -19.50
CA PRO A 27 10.18 23.72 -20.83
C PRO A 27 11.15 22.56 -20.99
N MET A 28 11.08 21.87 -22.13
CA MET A 28 11.95 20.76 -22.48
C MET A 28 13.30 21.29 -23.01
N GLU A 29 13.96 22.09 -22.19
CA GLU A 29 15.25 22.72 -22.50
C GLU A 29 16.31 22.24 -21.52
N LEU A 30 17.52 22.01 -22.03
CA LEU A 30 18.66 21.61 -21.21
C LEU A 30 19.09 22.79 -20.33
N ARG A 31 18.99 22.63 -19.00
CA ARG A 31 19.48 23.63 -18.05
C ARG A 31 20.97 23.45 -17.79
N ASN A 32 21.66 24.55 -17.54
CA ASN A 32 23.11 24.56 -17.25
C ASN A 32 23.46 24.15 -15.80
N HIS A 33 22.46 23.95 -14.95
CA HIS A 33 22.60 23.47 -13.58
C HIS A 33 21.29 22.81 -13.11
N VAL A 34 21.39 21.94 -12.11
CA VAL A 34 20.23 21.43 -11.38
C VAL A 34 19.97 22.39 -10.22
N SER A 35 18.74 22.89 -10.10
CA SER A 35 18.32 23.65 -8.93
C SER A 35 18.10 22.72 -7.75
N ASP A 36 18.57 23.09 -6.55
CA ASP A 36 18.15 22.48 -5.29
C ASP A 36 16.68 22.80 -5.06
N HIS A 37 15.81 22.00 -5.67
CA HIS A 37 14.39 22.06 -5.38
C HIS A 37 14.18 21.33 -4.07
N GLU A 38 13.81 22.08 -3.03
CA GLU A 38 13.26 21.53 -1.80
C GLU A 38 12.09 20.61 -2.19
N PHE A 39 12.08 19.41 -1.60
CA PHE A 39 11.12 18.37 -1.94
C PHE A 39 9.69 18.91 -1.71
N ASN A 40 9.02 19.30 -2.80
CA ASN A 40 7.67 19.85 -2.72
C ASN A 40 6.64 18.71 -2.72
N ASP A 41 6.26 18.31 -1.51
CA ASP A 41 5.29 17.25 -1.24
C ASP A 41 3.83 17.67 -1.45
N GLU A 42 3.55 18.92 -1.80
CA GLU A 42 2.17 19.43 -1.98
C GLU A 42 1.38 18.63 -3.02
N HIS A 43 2.06 18.13 -4.06
CA HIS A 43 1.43 17.34 -5.12
C HIS A 43 1.33 15.84 -4.80
N CYS A 44 2.10 15.36 -3.81
CA CYS A 44 2.19 13.94 -3.43
C CYS A 44 1.64 13.67 -2.02
N ALA A 45 0.86 14.59 -1.46
CA ALA A 45 0.42 14.52 -0.07
C ALA A 45 -0.38 13.25 0.25
N LYS A 46 -1.12 12.69 -0.72
CA LYS A 46 -1.91 11.48 -0.54
C LYS A 46 -1.02 10.24 -0.48
N GLU A 47 -0.06 10.16 -1.39
CA GLU A 47 0.89 9.06 -1.51
C GLU A 47 1.80 9.00 -0.28
N VAL A 48 2.27 10.16 0.19
CA VAL A 48 3.09 10.25 1.41
C VAL A 48 2.30 9.90 2.66
N ALA A 49 1.04 10.33 2.76
CA ALA A 49 0.18 9.94 3.88
C ALA A 49 -0.06 8.42 3.92
N ALA A 50 -0.42 7.82 2.78
CA ALA A 50 -0.64 6.38 2.65
C ALA A 50 0.64 5.59 2.99
N LEU A 51 1.80 6.04 2.51
CA LEU A 51 3.08 5.41 2.81
C LEU A 51 3.42 5.49 4.31
N ARG A 52 3.20 6.64 4.94
CA ARG A 52 3.45 6.83 6.38
C ARG A 52 2.57 5.91 7.22
N GLU A 53 1.30 5.78 6.86
CA GLU A 53 0.35 4.89 7.55
C GLU A 53 0.75 3.42 7.40
N ALA A 54 1.01 2.97 6.17
CA ALA A 54 1.44 1.60 5.90
C ALA A 54 2.75 1.24 6.63
N ASN A 55 3.70 2.18 6.69
CA ASN A 55 4.96 1.98 7.41
C ASN A 55 4.72 1.88 8.92
N ARG A 56 3.86 2.75 9.48
CA ARG A 56 3.49 2.68 10.90
C ARG A 56 2.90 1.32 11.25
N GLU A 57 1.93 0.85 10.47
CA GLU A 57 1.29 -0.46 10.66
C GLU A 57 2.31 -1.60 10.56
N TYR A 58 3.18 -1.57 9.55
CA TYR A 58 4.24 -2.56 9.39
C TYR A 58 5.15 -2.62 10.63
N LEU A 59 5.57 -1.47 11.17
CA LEU A 59 6.44 -1.39 12.34
C LEU A 59 5.74 -1.91 13.61
N THR A 60 4.45 -1.62 13.79
CA THR A 60 3.67 -2.13 14.93
C THR A 60 3.50 -3.65 14.84
N THR A 61 3.05 -4.15 13.70
CA THR A 61 2.82 -5.58 13.47
C THR A 61 4.12 -6.37 13.62
N ARG A 62 5.22 -5.88 13.03
CA ARG A 62 6.56 -6.49 13.19
C ARG A 62 6.97 -6.61 14.66
N ARG A 63 6.70 -5.59 15.47
CA ARG A 63 7.00 -5.60 16.91
C ARG A 63 6.14 -6.61 17.64
N GLU A 64 4.84 -6.66 17.35
CA GLU A 64 3.90 -7.61 17.95
C GLU A 64 4.22 -9.06 17.59
N THR A 65 4.48 -9.37 16.31
CA THR A 65 4.92 -10.70 15.87
C THR A 65 6.21 -11.12 16.59
N LYS A 66 7.17 -10.20 16.78
CA LYS A 66 8.38 -10.48 17.55
C LYS A 66 8.07 -10.79 19.02
N ARG A 67 7.14 -10.06 19.65
CA ARG A 67 6.69 -10.32 21.03
C ARG A 67 6.01 -11.68 21.14
N ILE A 68 5.08 -11.99 20.25
CA ILE A 68 4.36 -13.28 20.19
C ILE A 68 5.35 -14.44 20.03
N ARG A 69 6.24 -14.33 19.04
CA ARG A 69 7.27 -15.35 18.75
C ARG A 69 8.22 -15.54 19.93
N ASN A 70 8.71 -14.45 20.52
CA ASN A 70 9.67 -14.51 21.61
C ASN A 70 9.04 -15.01 22.92
N GLY A 71 7.81 -14.57 23.21
CA GLY A 71 7.03 -14.99 24.37
C GLY A 71 6.40 -16.38 24.24
N GLY A 72 6.44 -16.98 23.04
CA GLY A 72 5.82 -18.28 22.79
C GLY A 72 4.31 -18.27 22.98
N ILE A 73 3.65 -17.13 22.74
CA ILE A 73 2.19 -16.98 22.82
C ILE A 73 1.58 -17.81 21.70
N LEU A 74 0.71 -18.78 22.01
CA LEU A 74 0.07 -19.62 21.00
C LEU A 74 -0.87 -18.79 20.12
N THR A 75 -0.60 -18.77 18.82
CA THR A 75 -1.47 -18.19 17.80
C THR A 75 -2.06 -19.30 16.94
N PRO A 76 -3.35 -19.26 16.58
CA PRO A 76 -3.94 -20.22 15.65
C PRO A 76 -3.23 -20.16 14.29
N GLY A 77 -2.83 -21.31 13.74
CA GLY A 77 -2.11 -21.39 12.48
C GLY A 77 -1.47 -22.76 12.26
N LYS A 78 -1.01 -23.01 11.02
CA LYS A 78 -0.41 -24.30 10.64
C LYS A 78 1.06 -24.42 11.07
N ASP A 79 1.81 -23.32 11.00
CA ASP A 79 3.26 -23.32 11.27
C ASP A 79 3.57 -22.57 12.57
N LEU A 80 3.63 -23.32 13.69
CA LEU A 80 3.98 -22.77 15.01
C LEU A 80 5.50 -22.67 15.16
N HIS A 81 5.97 -21.57 15.74
CA HIS A 81 7.36 -21.45 16.14
C HIS A 81 7.68 -22.44 17.26
N TYR A 82 8.92 -22.96 17.33
CA TYR A 82 9.32 -23.99 18.30
C TYR A 82 8.98 -23.63 19.77
N LYS A 83 9.04 -22.33 20.12
CA LYS A 83 8.64 -21.85 21.45
C LYS A 83 7.15 -22.01 21.73
N GLN A 84 6.31 -21.75 20.73
CA GLN A 84 4.85 -21.90 20.84
C GLN A 84 4.50 -23.39 20.93
N LEU A 85 5.14 -24.24 20.11
CA LEU A 85 4.95 -25.68 20.14
C LEU A 85 5.40 -26.29 21.49
N ASN A 86 6.56 -25.90 22.01
CA ASN A 86 7.02 -26.38 23.31
C ASN A 86 6.10 -25.94 24.45
N ASN A 87 5.56 -24.72 24.41
CA ASN A 87 4.54 -24.28 25.38
C ASN A 87 3.28 -25.15 25.27
N TYR A 88 2.84 -25.50 24.06
CA TYR A 88 1.68 -26.38 23.85
C TYR A 88 1.91 -27.79 24.40
N LEU A 89 3.04 -28.42 24.06
CA LEU A 89 3.36 -29.78 24.51
C LEU A 89 3.53 -29.88 26.03
N ARG A 90 3.90 -28.77 26.71
CA ARG A 90 3.93 -28.70 28.18
C ARG A 90 2.55 -28.68 28.81
N LEU A 91 1.54 -28.13 28.12
CA LEU A 91 0.16 -28.13 28.59
C LEU A 91 -0.50 -29.51 28.42
N PHE A 92 -0.08 -30.26 27.40
CA PHE A 92 -0.64 -31.58 27.07
C PHE A 92 0.46 -32.63 26.95
N PRO A 93 1.02 -33.10 28.08
CA PRO A 93 2.03 -34.13 28.06
C PRO A 93 1.44 -35.46 27.57
N ASN A 94 2.24 -36.21 26.80
CA ASN A 94 1.82 -37.51 26.30
C ASN A 94 1.70 -38.51 27.46
N PRO A 95 0.61 -39.29 27.58
CA PRO A 95 0.55 -40.38 28.55
C PRO A 95 1.67 -41.39 28.26
N LYS A 96 2.25 -41.94 29.33
CA LYS A 96 3.30 -42.96 29.24
C LYS A 96 2.72 -44.30 28.82
#